data_AF-A0A7I9XUN9-F1
#
_entry.id   AF-A0A7I9XUN9-F1
#
_cell.length_a   1.000
_cell.length_b   1.000
_cell.length_c   1.000
_cell.angle_alpha   90.00
_cell.angle_beta   90.00
_cell.angle_gamma   90.00
#
_symmetry.space_group_name_H-M   'P 1'
#
loop_
_entity.id
_entity.type
_entity.pdbx_description
1 polymer ?
#
loop_
_entity_poly.entity_id
_entity_poly.type
_entity_poly.pdbx_seq_one_letter_code
_entity_poly.pdbx_strand_id
1 'polypeptide(L)'
;MVSAEDHRAHPYVDIAHRAALLYSFATLLIAVFVELSAWPAWVNLTAAMVAVFFFLAATVSYITHGLLRDTTNQFERRTRGTAVSMTMLIVGEIGGFGVVFAGFIAGQLG
;
A
#
# COMPACT_ATOMS: atom_id res chain seq x y z
N MET A 1 -31.00 2.68 -1.87
CA MET A 1 -30.01 1.59 -1.77
C MET A 1 -29.93 0.91 -3.13
N VAL A 2 -28.85 1.13 -3.88
CA VAL A 2 -28.67 0.55 -5.22
C VAL A 2 -28.20 -0.89 -5.05
N SER A 3 -29.12 -1.84 -5.21
CA SER A 3 -28.78 -3.26 -5.26
C SER A 3 -28.06 -3.54 -6.58
N ALA A 4 -26.85 -4.09 -6.54
CA ALA A 4 -26.25 -4.70 -7.72
C ALA A 4 -27.06 -5.97 -8.04
N GLU A 5 -27.32 -6.26 -9.32
CA GLU A 5 -28.16 -7.39 -9.75
C GLU A 5 -27.69 -8.75 -9.16
N ASP A 6 -26.39 -8.88 -8.88
CA ASP A 6 -25.77 -10.07 -8.27
C ASP A 6 -25.58 -10.00 -6.75
N HIS A 7 -26.04 -8.95 -6.06
CA HIS A 7 -25.81 -8.71 -4.62
C HIS A 7 -24.33 -8.73 -4.19
N ARG A 8 -23.39 -8.57 -5.15
CA ARG A 8 -21.94 -8.51 -4.90
C ARG A 8 -21.43 -7.09 -4.91
N ALA A 9 -20.43 -6.82 -4.08
CA ALA A 9 -19.69 -5.56 -4.12
C ALA A 9 -19.00 -5.40 -5.49
N HIS A 10 -18.82 -4.16 -5.93
CA HIS A 10 -18.06 -3.89 -7.15
C HIS A 10 -16.64 -4.48 -7.02
N PRO A 11 -16.05 -5.09 -8.07
CA PRO A 11 -14.76 -5.78 -7.98
C PRO A 11 -13.66 -4.97 -7.29
N TYR A 12 -13.58 -3.66 -7.57
CA TYR A 12 -12.62 -2.77 -6.91
C TYR A 12 -12.85 -2.57 -5.40
N VAL A 13 -14.09 -2.64 -4.91
CA VAL A 13 -14.40 -2.56 -3.46
C VAL A 13 -13.99 -3.86 -2.77
N ASP A 14 -14.23 -5.01 -3.38
CA ASP A 14 -13.78 -6.30 -2.86
C ASP A 14 -12.25 -6.39 -2.80
N ILE A 15 -11.57 -5.97 -3.89
CA ILE A 15 -10.10 -5.89 -3.95
C ILE A 15 -9.58 -4.95 -2.87
N ALA A 16 -10.16 -3.76 -2.71
CA ALA A 16 -9.75 -2.81 -1.67
C ALA A 16 -9.88 -3.41 -0.27
N HIS A 17 -10.98 -4.12 0.03
CA HIS A 17 -11.19 -4.75 1.33
C HIS A 17 -10.16 -5.85 1.62
N ARG A 18 -9.96 -6.78 0.69
CA ARG A 18 -8.98 -7.86 0.83
C ARG A 18 -7.54 -7.33 0.94
N ALA A 19 -7.21 -6.29 0.16
CA ALA A 19 -5.93 -5.62 0.24
C ALA A 19 -5.71 -4.96 1.61
N ALA A 20 -6.74 -4.31 2.16
CA ALA A 20 -6.67 -3.67 3.47
C ALA A 20 -6.37 -4.64 4.61
N LEU A 21 -6.94 -5.85 4.57
CA LEU A 21 -6.64 -6.89 5.57
C LEU A 21 -5.19 -7.36 5.48
N LEU A 22 -4.68 -7.61 4.28
CA LEU A 22 -3.28 -7.99 4.08
C LEU A 22 -2.31 -6.90 4.54
N TYR A 23 -2.61 -5.64 4.21
CA TYR A 23 -1.75 -4.53 4.58
C TYR A 23 -1.81 -4.15 6.05
N SER A 24 -2.95 -4.34 6.71
CA SER A 24 -3.03 -4.23 8.18
C SER A 24 -1.99 -5.15 8.84
N PHE A 25 -1.94 -6.41 8.40
CA PHE A 25 -0.91 -7.35 8.86
C PHE A 25 0.51 -6.87 8.52
N ALA A 26 0.74 -6.40 7.29
CA ALA A 26 2.05 -5.88 6.89
C ALA A 26 2.49 -4.68 7.74
N THR A 27 1.57 -3.76 8.08
CA THR A 27 1.87 -2.60 8.94
C THR A 27 2.23 -3.00 10.36
N LEU A 28 1.60 -4.05 10.91
CA LEU A 28 2.00 -4.61 12.20
C LEU A 28 3.43 -5.20 12.14
N LEU A 29 3.77 -5.88 11.05
CA LEU A 29 5.12 -6.42 10.86
C LEU A 29 6.18 -5.30 10.74
N ILE A 30 5.86 -4.24 9.99
CA ILE A 30 6.73 -3.04 9.89
C ILE A 30 6.93 -2.42 11.27
N ALA A 31 5.89 -2.34 12.11
CA ALA A 31 6.03 -1.80 13.46
C ALA A 31 7.04 -2.60 14.30
N VAL A 32 7.03 -3.93 14.22
CA VAL A 32 8.02 -4.79 14.90
C VAL A 32 9.43 -4.51 14.40
N PHE A 33 9.62 -4.36 13.09
CA PHE A 33 10.95 -4.01 12.56
C PHE A 33 11.42 -2.63 12.99
N VAL A 34 10.51 -1.66 13.08
CA VAL A 34 10.83 -0.32 13.61
C VAL A 34 11.22 -0.38 15.08
N GLU A 35 10.52 -1.18 15.89
CA GLU A 35 10.83 -1.36 17.32
C GLU A 35 12.21 -1.99 17.55
N LEU A 36 12.61 -2.93 16.69
CA LEU A 36 13.87 -3.66 16.78
C LEU A 36 15.01 -3.05 15.93
N SER A 37 14.79 -1.88 15.33
CA SER A 37 15.74 -1.25 14.42
C SER A 37 16.77 -0.40 15.18
N ALA A 38 18.02 -0.44 14.71
CA ALA A 38 19.10 0.42 15.23
C ALA A 38 19.02 1.88 14.74
N TRP A 39 18.16 2.17 13.76
CA TRP A 39 18.08 3.51 13.21
C TRP A 39 17.41 4.52 14.17
N PRO A 40 17.74 5.82 14.03
CA PRO A 40 16.99 6.87 14.68
C PRO A 40 15.50 6.81 14.35
N ALA A 41 14.65 7.12 15.34
CA ALA A 41 13.20 7.04 15.21
C ALA A 41 12.65 7.78 13.96
N TRP A 42 13.21 8.95 13.62
CA TRP A 42 12.74 9.73 12.47
C TRP A 42 12.99 9.02 11.12
N VAL A 43 14.05 8.22 10.98
CA VAL A 43 14.35 7.45 9.76
C VAL A 43 13.33 6.32 9.62
N ASN A 44 13.14 5.55 10.69
CA ASN A 44 12.18 4.45 10.73
C ASN A 44 10.74 4.95 10.48
N LEU A 45 10.35 6.04 11.14
CA LEU A 45 9.02 6.64 10.96
C LEU A 45 8.80 7.15 9.54
N THR A 46 9.79 7.83 8.95
CA THR A 46 9.66 8.32 7.57
C THR A 46 9.53 7.16 6.58
N ALA A 47 10.38 6.13 6.72
CA ALA A 47 10.34 4.96 5.85
C ALA A 47 9.02 4.17 5.97
N ALA A 48 8.53 3.97 7.20
CA ALA A 48 7.24 3.34 7.44
C ALA A 48 6.07 4.18 6.90
N MET A 49 6.10 5.50 7.07
CA MET A 49 5.08 6.40 6.52
C MET A 49 5.02 6.37 5.00
N VAL A 50 6.15 6.26 4.31
CA VAL A 50 6.18 6.14 2.85
C VAL A 50 5.43 4.89 2.38
N ALA A 51 5.69 3.73 2.99
CA ALA A 51 4.97 2.49 2.67
C ALA A 51 3.47 2.59 3.01
N VAL A 52 3.12 3.12 4.19
CA VAL A 52 1.71 3.30 4.56
C VAL A 52 0.99 4.27 3.62
N PHE A 53 1.65 5.34 3.18
CA PHE A 53 1.08 6.34 2.29
C PHE A 53 0.76 5.76 0.91
N PHE A 54 1.72 5.07 0.27
CA PHE A 54 1.50 4.51 -1.07
C PHE A 54 0.44 3.41 -1.05
N PHE A 55 0.41 2.59 0.00
CA PHE A 55 -0.67 1.65 0.23
C PHE A 55 -2.06 2.32 0.36
N LEU A 56 -2.18 3.35 1.21
CA LEU A 56 -3.44 4.07 1.39
C LEU A 56 -3.88 4.73 0.09
N ALA A 57 -2.95 5.34 -0.65
CA ALA A 57 -3.24 5.96 -1.95
C ALA A 57 -3.80 4.93 -2.96
N ALA A 58 -3.22 3.73 -3.03
CA ALA A 58 -3.72 2.66 -3.89
C ALA A 58 -5.12 2.19 -3.47
N THR A 59 -5.36 2.00 -2.17
CA THR A 59 -6.67 1.58 -1.63
C THR A 59 -7.74 2.62 -1.91
N VAL A 60 -7.45 3.91 -1.67
CA VAL A 60 -8.37 5.01 -1.98
C VAL A 60 -8.69 5.03 -3.47
N SER A 61 -7.69 4.89 -4.35
CA SER A 61 -7.93 4.82 -5.80
C SER A 61 -8.88 3.67 -6.15
N TYR A 62 -8.69 2.48 -5.59
CA TYR A 62 -9.62 1.36 -5.81
C TYR A 62 -11.03 1.65 -5.29
N ILE A 63 -11.18 2.22 -4.09
CA ILE A 63 -12.49 2.62 -3.57
C ILE A 63 -13.16 3.62 -4.51
N THR A 64 -12.44 4.66 -4.96
CA THR A 64 -12.96 5.66 -5.89
C THR A 64 -13.42 5.05 -7.20
N HIS A 65 -12.65 4.15 -7.81
CA HIS A 65 -13.07 3.45 -9.02
C HIS A 65 -14.26 2.51 -8.78
N GLY A 66 -14.34 1.90 -7.60
CA GLY A 66 -15.48 1.09 -7.19
C GLY A 66 -16.77 1.89 -6.99
N LEU A 67 -16.66 3.12 -6.48
CA LEU A 67 -17.77 4.06 -6.32
C LEU A 67 -18.22 4.64 -7.65
N LEU A 68 -17.27 5.05 -8.50
CA LEU A 68 -17.55 5.62 -9.82
C LEU A 68 -18.02 4.57 -10.84
N ARG A 69 -17.74 3.27 -10.60
CA ARG A 69 -18.01 2.16 -11.54
C ARG A 69 -17.46 2.44 -12.95
N ASP A 70 -16.37 3.19 -13.03
CA ASP A 70 -15.77 3.73 -14.26
C ASP A 70 -15.16 2.62 -15.11
N THR A 71 -14.46 1.69 -14.47
CA THR A 71 -13.70 0.64 -15.14
C THR A 71 -13.63 -0.61 -14.27
N THR A 72 -13.40 -1.74 -14.92
CA THR A 72 -13.06 -3.02 -14.30
C THR A 72 -11.57 -3.35 -14.45
N ASN A 73 -10.83 -2.59 -15.27
CA ASN A 73 -9.39 -2.72 -15.50
C ASN A 73 -8.72 -1.35 -15.74
N GLN A 74 -8.17 -0.77 -14.67
CA GLN A 74 -7.39 0.47 -14.67
C GLN A 74 -6.19 0.49 -15.66
N PHE A 75 -5.71 -0.67 -16.11
CA PHE A 75 -4.60 -0.76 -17.07
C PHE A 75 -5.04 -0.95 -18.51
N GLU A 76 -6.34 -1.15 -18.78
CA GLU A 76 -6.87 -1.32 -20.13
C GLU A 76 -6.59 -0.08 -21.00
N ARG A 77 -6.70 1.11 -20.41
CA ARG A 77 -6.24 2.37 -21.01
C ARG A 77 -5.05 2.91 -20.23
N ARG A 78 -3.89 2.26 -20.40
CA ARG A 78 -2.64 2.70 -19.79
C ARG A 78 -2.26 4.11 -20.27
N THR A 79 -2.32 5.09 -19.37
CA THR A 79 -1.82 6.44 -19.62
C THR A 79 -0.42 6.62 -19.04
N ARG A 80 0.30 7.67 -19.46
CA ARG A 80 1.59 8.05 -18.84
C ARG A 80 1.47 8.25 -17.32
N GLY A 81 0.33 8.78 -16.85
CA GLY A 81 0.07 8.96 -15.42
C GLY A 81 0.06 7.64 -14.64
N THR A 82 -0.58 6.60 -15.19
CA THR A 82 -0.62 5.25 -14.59
C THR A 82 0.77 4.61 -14.51
N ALA A 83 1.64 4.85 -15.50
CA ALA A 83 3.00 4.32 -15.48
C ALA A 83 3.88 5.00 -14.42
N VAL A 84 3.75 6.33 -14.29
CA VAL A 84 4.47 7.10 -13.26
C VAL A 84 4.01 6.71 -11.86
N SER A 85 2.70 6.57 -11.63
CA SER A 85 2.17 6.17 -10.32
C SER A 85 2.65 4.78 -9.90
N MET A 86 2.65 3.81 -10.82
CA MET A 86 3.19 2.47 -10.55
C MET A 86 4.68 2.51 -10.22
N THR A 87 5.46 3.32 -10.93
CA THR A 87 6.91 3.44 -10.67
C THR A 87 7.16 4.05 -9.29
N MET A 88 6.45 5.12 -8.95
CA MET A 88 6.55 5.75 -7.63
C MET A 88 6.15 4.78 -6.51
N LEU A 89 5.08 4.01 -6.70
CA LEU A 89 4.62 3.02 -5.75
C LEU A 89 5.67 1.92 -5.53
N ILE A 90 6.24 1.37 -6.60
CA ILE A 90 7.29 0.33 -6.50
C ILE A 90 8.50 0.85 -5.74
N VAL A 91 8.98 2.05 -6.10
CA VAL A 91 10.17 2.64 -5.46
C VAL A 91 9.89 2.98 -4.01
N GLY A 92 8.70 3.52 -3.70
CA GLY A 92 8.28 3.88 -2.34
C GLY A 92 8.16 2.67 -1.41
N GLU A 93 7.45 1.62 -1.85
CA GLU A 93 7.23 0.41 -1.05
C GLU A 93 8.53 -0.36 -0.83
N ILE A 94 9.27 -0.67 -1.91
CA ILE A 94 10.51 -1.44 -1.81
C ILE A 94 11.59 -0.63 -1.08
N GLY A 95 11.69 0.66 -1.36
CA GLY A 95 12.65 1.54 -0.71
C GLY A 95 12.35 1.73 0.78
N GLY A 96 11.09 2.05 1.12
CA GLY A 96 10.65 2.25 2.51
C GLY A 96 10.84 0.99 3.35
N PHE A 97 10.41 -0.17 2.84
CA PHE A 97 10.65 -1.45 3.50
C PHE A 97 12.13 -1.77 3.61
N GLY A 98 12.92 -1.54 2.55
CA GLY A 98 14.36 -1.79 2.55
C GLY A 98 15.11 -1.01 3.63
N VAL A 99 14.74 0.25 3.88
CA VAL A 99 15.32 1.06 4.95
C VAL A 99 15.01 0.48 6.33
N VAL A 100 13.74 0.15 6.59
CA VAL A 100 13.30 -0.43 7.87
C VAL A 100 13.99 -1.79 8.11
N PHE A 101 14.03 -2.64 7.09
CA PHE A 101 14.66 -3.95 7.17
C PHE A 101 16.17 -3.88 7.37
N ALA A 102 16.86 -2.95 6.69
CA ALA A 102 18.27 -2.71 6.91
C ALA A 102 18.55 -2.25 8.35
N GLY A 103 17.66 -1.43 8.93
CA GLY A 103 17.76 -0.98 10.32
C GLY A 103 17.59 -2.11 11.33
N PHE A 104 16.65 -3.02 11.05
CA PHE A 104 16.50 -4.25 11.81
C PHE A 104 17.77 -5.09 11.76
N ILE A 105 18.31 -5.38 10.56
CA ILE A 105 19.55 -6.17 10.43
C ILE A 105 20.71 -5.51 11.19
N ALA A 106 20.87 -4.19 11.07
CA ALA A 106 21.89 -3.45 11.78
C ALA A 106 21.74 -3.55 13.31
N GLY A 107 20.51 -3.58 13.83
CA GLY A 107 20.23 -3.77 15.26
C GLY A 107 20.42 -5.20 15.77
N GLN A 108 20.45 -6.20 14.89
CA GLN A 108 20.72 -7.59 15.28
C GLN A 108 22.21 -7.96 15.16
N LEU A 109 22.95 -7.31 14.25
CA LEU A 109 24.36 -7.60 13.98
C LEU A 109 25.35 -6.63 14.66
N GLY A 110 24.85 -5.53 15.25
CA GLY A 110 25.63 -4.58 16.06
C GLY A 110 25.47 -4.84 17.55
#